data_AF-A0A832I4Y8-F1
#
_entry.id   AF-A0A832I4Y8-F1
#
_cell.length_a   1.000
_cell.length_b   1.000
_cell.length_c   1.000
_cell.angle_alpha   90.00
_cell.angle_beta   90.00
_cell.angle_gamma   90.00
#
_symmetry.space_group_name_H-M   'P 1'
#
loop_
_entity.id
_entity.type
_entity.pdbx_description
1 polymer ?
#
loop_
_entity_poly.entity_id
_entity_poly.type
_entity_poly.pdbx_seq_one_letter_code
_entity_poly.pdbx_strand_id
1 'polypeptide(L)'
;MLPGGRGRRRGVPPVPLPPPAARLRAGRAPRARRLRGARCAALPVGHEDRPRRAACGGPRGRGAGRGAAVRQPHGRHHAGVGGAAVSARLLLALNGSPVRGSSVDLLLAAACAGAEEAGGRALHVRCNDLAVRPCQACGPEPTDGCCIFHDDMDPVYAALRDAHAVVVGSPVYFDAVSAQLKLVMDRCNCLTPLLREPVDGRAFRPLWPRTRRGAFVVSCGERRRYDLAERSVRGFLKWVGARWEETLAWQHDDNVCGSVVTHPDLLARARALGRRLVESPPLEDPAWLPS
;
A
#
# COMPACT_ATOMS: atom_id res chain seq x y z
N MET A 1 15.38 48.59 -39.13
CA MET A 1 15.08 47.49 -40.07
C MET A 1 15.84 46.25 -39.62
N LEU A 2 15.13 45.19 -39.22
CA LEU A 2 15.66 43.85 -38.99
C LEU A 2 14.81 42.88 -39.86
N PRO A 3 15.41 41.95 -40.63
CA PRO A 3 14.65 41.12 -41.55
C PRO A 3 13.99 39.95 -40.80
N GLY A 4 12.70 39.75 -41.05
CA GLY A 4 11.90 38.67 -40.50
C GLY A 4 12.20 37.33 -41.19
N GLY A 5 12.73 36.37 -40.42
CA GLY A 5 12.88 34.98 -40.83
C GLY A 5 11.62 34.16 -40.53
N ARG A 6 10.84 33.80 -41.56
CA ARG A 6 9.76 32.80 -41.46
C ARG A 6 10.36 31.39 -41.43
N GLY A 7 10.49 30.81 -40.25
CA GLY A 7 10.86 29.39 -40.08
C GLY A 7 9.73 28.46 -40.55
N ARG A 8 9.94 27.72 -41.65
CA ARG A 8 9.05 26.64 -42.09
C ARG A 8 9.12 25.48 -41.09
N ARG A 9 8.02 25.17 -40.40
CA ARG A 9 7.88 23.93 -39.61
C ARG A 9 7.92 22.74 -40.58
N ARG A 10 9.02 21.97 -40.55
CA ARG A 10 9.07 20.66 -41.23
C ARG A 10 8.20 19.70 -40.43
N GLY A 11 7.12 19.20 -41.06
CA GLY A 11 6.27 18.17 -40.48
C GLY A 11 7.06 16.86 -40.31
N VAL A 12 6.89 16.22 -39.14
CA VAL A 12 7.44 14.89 -38.86
C VAL A 12 6.62 13.88 -39.66
N PRO A 13 7.23 13.01 -40.50
CA PRO A 13 6.49 11.99 -41.22
C PRO A 13 5.97 10.91 -40.26
N PRO A 14 4.78 10.32 -40.53
CA PRO A 14 4.22 9.29 -39.66
C PRO A 14 5.08 8.01 -39.69
N VAL A 15 5.30 7.43 -38.52
CA VAL A 15 5.95 6.13 -38.34
C VAL A 15 4.94 5.03 -38.64
N PRO A 16 5.20 4.08 -39.56
CA PRO A 16 4.27 3.00 -39.85
C PRO A 16 4.19 2.02 -38.67
N LEU A 17 2.96 1.64 -38.31
CA LEU A 17 2.69 0.63 -37.29
C LEU A 17 3.00 -0.78 -37.83
N PRO A 18 3.52 -1.70 -37.00
CA PRO A 18 3.73 -3.08 -37.41
C PRO A 18 2.38 -3.81 -37.64
N PRO A 19 2.33 -4.80 -38.53
CA PRO A 19 1.12 -5.57 -38.78
C PRO A 19 0.68 -6.38 -37.56
N PRO A 20 -0.63 -6.67 -37.41
CA PRO A 20 -1.14 -7.42 -36.28
C PRO A 20 -0.57 -8.84 -36.25
N ALA A 21 -0.10 -9.27 -35.07
CA ALA A 21 0.49 -10.58 -34.86
C ALA A 21 -0.51 -11.70 -35.20
N ALA A 22 -0.06 -12.68 -35.99
CA ALA A 22 -0.81 -13.88 -36.31
C ALA A 22 -1.16 -14.66 -35.03
N ARG A 23 -2.41 -15.11 -34.93
CA ARG A 23 -2.93 -15.88 -33.79
C ARG A 23 -2.19 -17.22 -33.68
N LEU A 24 -1.29 -17.34 -32.71
CA LEU A 24 -0.72 -18.62 -32.30
C LEU A 24 -1.80 -19.48 -31.65
N ARG A 25 -2.02 -20.68 -32.20
CA ARG A 25 -2.94 -21.68 -31.65
C ARG A 25 -2.43 -22.19 -30.31
N ALA A 26 -3.30 -22.21 -29.31
CA ALA A 26 -3.00 -22.71 -27.97
C ALA A 26 -2.71 -24.22 -27.99
N GLY A 27 -1.47 -24.61 -27.69
CA GLY A 27 -1.12 -25.98 -27.34
C GLY A 27 -1.46 -26.26 -25.87
N ARG A 28 -2.04 -27.44 -25.59
CA ARG A 28 -2.36 -27.91 -24.23
C ARG A 28 -1.10 -28.11 -23.40
N ALA A 29 -1.02 -27.48 -22.23
CA ALA A 29 0.01 -27.77 -21.22
C ALA A 29 -0.38 -28.98 -20.33
N PRO A 30 0.59 -29.81 -19.88
CA PRO A 30 0.33 -30.96 -19.02
C PRO A 30 0.09 -30.55 -17.56
N ARG A 31 -0.71 -31.35 -16.85
CA ARG A 31 -1.13 -31.13 -15.45
C ARG A 31 0.04 -31.25 -14.48
N ALA A 32 0.35 -30.18 -13.76
CA ALA A 32 1.32 -30.19 -12.66
C ALA A 32 0.69 -30.67 -11.34
N ARG A 33 1.42 -31.54 -10.65
CA ARG A 33 1.08 -32.21 -9.39
C ARG A 33 1.19 -31.22 -8.21
N ARG A 34 0.15 -31.11 -7.38
CA ARG A 34 0.11 -30.20 -6.21
C ARG A 34 1.06 -30.67 -5.11
N LEU A 35 2.04 -29.84 -4.74
CA LEU A 35 2.75 -29.91 -3.46
C LEU A 35 2.03 -29.03 -2.44
N ARG A 36 1.78 -29.57 -1.25
CA ARG A 36 1.10 -28.88 -0.14
C ARG A 36 2.09 -27.96 0.58
N GLY A 37 1.80 -26.65 0.59
CA GLY A 37 2.52 -25.63 1.35
C GLY A 37 1.62 -24.95 2.38
N ALA A 38 2.22 -24.55 3.49
CA ALA A 38 1.60 -23.99 4.69
C ALA A 38 0.76 -22.73 4.44
N ARG A 39 -0.29 -22.55 5.27
CA ARG A 39 -1.30 -21.50 5.13
C ARG A 39 -0.85 -20.21 5.85
N CYS A 40 -0.46 -19.18 5.10
CA CYS A 40 -0.68 -17.79 5.53
C CYS A 40 -2.13 -17.42 5.21
N ALA A 41 -2.81 -16.73 6.11
CA ALA A 41 -4.21 -16.34 5.94
C ALA A 41 -4.33 -15.35 4.76
N ALA A 42 -4.77 -15.86 3.61
CA ALA A 42 -5.22 -15.04 2.49
C ALA A 42 -6.57 -14.40 2.84
N LEU A 43 -6.79 -13.17 2.38
CA LEU A 43 -8.07 -12.48 2.49
C LEU A 43 -9.17 -13.30 1.77
N PRO A 44 -10.39 -13.41 2.32
CA PRO A 44 -11.52 -13.98 1.59
C PRO A 44 -11.98 -12.99 0.51
N VAL A 45 -11.70 -13.30 -0.76
CA VAL A 45 -12.21 -12.52 -1.91
C VAL A 45 -13.57 -13.10 -2.28
N GLY A 46 -14.65 -12.41 -1.90
CA GLY A 46 -16.01 -12.71 -2.34
C GLY A 46 -16.26 -12.06 -3.70
N HIS A 47 -16.43 -12.85 -4.75
CA HIS A 47 -16.81 -12.37 -6.07
C HIS A 47 -18.31 -12.66 -6.28
N GLU A 48 -19.16 -11.67 -6.06
CA GLU A 48 -20.55 -11.71 -6.54
C GLU A 48 -20.72 -10.63 -7.62
N ASP A 49 -20.89 -11.09 -8.86
CA ASP A 49 -21.29 -10.25 -9.99
C ASP A 49 -22.68 -9.65 -9.72
N ARG A 50 -22.78 -8.32 -9.65
CA ARG A 50 -24.07 -7.61 -9.79
C ARG A 50 -24.00 -6.55 -10.90
N PRO A 51 -25.01 -6.49 -11.79
CA PRO A 51 -25.01 -5.58 -12.91
C PRO A 51 -25.28 -4.14 -12.46
N ARG A 52 -24.56 -3.21 -13.09
CA ARG A 52 -24.68 -1.76 -12.90
C ARG A 52 -26.08 -1.27 -13.29
N ARG A 53 -26.74 -0.54 -12.40
CA ARG A 53 -27.81 0.41 -12.77
C ARG A 53 -27.45 1.80 -12.26
N ALA A 54 -27.34 2.72 -13.20
CA ALA A 54 -27.27 4.15 -12.95
C ALA A 54 -28.66 4.69 -12.63
N ALA A 55 -28.76 5.58 -11.64
CA ALA A 55 -29.80 6.60 -11.57
C ALA A 55 -29.36 7.71 -10.60
N CYS A 56 -29.07 8.87 -11.16
CA CYS A 56 -29.00 10.15 -10.45
C CYS A 56 -30.42 10.59 -10.07
N GLY A 57 -30.62 11.22 -8.90
CA GLY A 57 -31.87 11.94 -8.63
C GLY A 57 -32.15 12.31 -7.17
N GLY A 58 -31.80 13.55 -6.80
CA GLY A 58 -32.67 14.48 -6.05
C GLY A 58 -32.94 14.28 -4.54
N PRO A 59 -33.06 15.39 -3.76
CA PRO A 59 -33.08 15.36 -2.30
C PRO A 59 -34.49 15.13 -1.74
N ARG A 60 -34.57 14.45 -0.58
CA ARG A 60 -35.78 14.45 0.25
C ARG A 60 -35.40 14.73 1.70
N GLY A 61 -35.85 15.88 2.19
CA GLY A 61 -35.88 16.18 3.61
C GLY A 61 -37.03 15.47 4.33
N ARG A 62 -36.92 15.41 5.65
CA ARG A 62 -37.96 15.62 6.68
C ARG A 62 -37.51 14.97 7.99
N GLY A 63 -37.89 15.60 9.10
CA GLY A 63 -38.31 14.85 10.29
C GLY A 63 -37.47 15.07 11.53
N ALA A 64 -37.70 16.21 12.19
CA ALA A 64 -37.52 16.32 13.63
C ALA A 64 -38.49 15.36 14.34
N GLY A 65 -37.97 14.56 15.27
CA GLY A 65 -38.76 13.67 16.12
C GLY A 65 -38.08 13.53 17.47
N ARG A 66 -38.63 14.21 18.48
CA ARG A 66 -38.23 14.20 19.88
C ARG A 66 -38.70 12.92 20.59
N GLY A 67 -37.98 12.55 21.65
CA GLY A 67 -38.42 11.56 22.65
C GLY A 67 -37.35 10.49 22.87
N ALA A 68 -37.01 10.04 24.07
CA ALA A 68 -37.39 10.42 25.43
C ALA A 68 -36.27 9.87 26.32
N ALA A 69 -35.84 10.68 27.28
CA ALA A 69 -34.85 10.28 28.27
C ALA A 69 -35.44 9.24 29.22
N VAL A 70 -34.75 8.11 29.37
CA VAL A 70 -34.96 7.17 30.47
C VAL A 70 -33.70 7.23 31.35
N ARG A 71 -33.84 7.83 32.53
CA ARG A 71 -32.88 7.74 33.63
C ARG A 71 -33.15 6.47 34.41
N GLN A 72 -32.10 5.72 34.75
CA GLN A 72 -32.07 4.75 35.85
C GLN A 72 -30.65 4.66 36.45
N PRO A 73 -30.51 4.17 37.70
CA PRO A 73 -29.75 4.83 38.74
C PRO A 73 -28.33 4.30 38.97
N HIS A 74 -27.62 5.06 39.79
CA HIS A 74 -26.27 4.82 40.29
C HIS A 74 -26.09 3.45 40.97
N GLY A 75 -25.20 2.63 40.41
CA GLY A 75 -24.58 1.48 41.08
C GLY A 75 -23.06 1.62 41.04
N ARG A 76 -22.45 1.87 42.19
CA ARG A 76 -20.98 1.80 42.36
C ARG A 76 -20.57 0.34 42.32
N HIS A 77 -19.86 -0.05 41.26
CA HIS A 77 -19.06 -1.27 41.27
C HIS A 77 -17.59 -0.89 41.11
N HIS A 78 -16.86 -0.94 42.22
CA HIS A 78 -15.42 -1.13 42.19
C HIS A 78 -15.16 -2.52 41.62
N ALA A 79 -14.57 -2.59 40.44
CA ALA A 79 -14.06 -3.83 39.87
C ALA A 79 -12.76 -3.53 39.13
N GLY A 80 -11.67 -4.07 39.69
CA GLY A 80 -10.39 -4.41 39.09
C GLY A 80 -9.82 -3.52 37.98
N VAL A 81 -8.64 -2.97 38.23
CA VAL A 81 -7.67 -2.64 37.17
C VAL A 81 -7.26 -3.96 36.51
N GLY A 82 -8.11 -4.47 35.62
CA GLY A 82 -7.79 -5.55 34.70
C GLY A 82 -6.90 -4.96 33.63
N GLY A 83 -5.66 -5.43 33.54
CA GLY A 83 -4.73 -5.06 32.49
C GLY A 83 -5.43 -5.14 31.14
N ALA A 84 -5.52 -3.99 30.44
CA ALA A 84 -6.03 -3.95 29.09
C ALA A 84 -5.23 -4.96 28.27
N ALA A 85 -5.92 -5.96 27.70
CA ALA A 85 -5.31 -6.87 26.76
C ALA A 85 -4.68 -6.01 25.66
N VAL A 86 -3.35 -5.94 25.62
CA VAL A 86 -2.63 -5.19 24.61
C VAL A 86 -2.97 -5.84 23.28
N SER A 87 -3.81 -5.17 22.47
CA SER A 87 -4.17 -5.65 21.15
C SER A 87 -2.88 -5.90 20.37
N ALA A 88 -2.73 -7.11 19.83
CA ALA A 88 -1.52 -7.51 19.13
C ALA A 88 -1.22 -6.52 17.99
N ARG A 89 0.00 -5.97 17.99
CA ARG A 89 0.46 -4.95 17.04
C ARG A 89 0.54 -5.54 15.63
N LEU A 90 -0.01 -4.84 14.65
CA LEU A 90 -0.08 -5.29 13.26
C LEU A 90 1.11 -4.74 12.43
N LEU A 91 1.85 -5.63 11.78
CA LEU A 91 2.75 -5.33 10.67
C LEU A 91 2.02 -5.50 9.34
N LEU A 92 1.86 -4.42 8.57
CA LEU A 92 1.35 -4.50 7.19
C LEU A 92 2.52 -4.57 6.21
N ALA A 93 2.62 -5.67 5.45
CA ALA A 93 3.57 -5.83 4.35
C ALA A 93 2.87 -5.64 3.00
N LEU A 94 3.20 -4.56 2.27
CA LEU A 94 2.73 -4.31 0.90
C LEU A 94 3.74 -4.87 -0.10
N ASN A 95 3.38 -5.95 -0.79
CA ASN A 95 4.21 -6.61 -1.78
C ASN A 95 3.88 -6.14 -3.20
N GLY A 96 4.79 -5.38 -3.78
CA GLY A 96 4.75 -4.92 -5.18
C GLY A 96 5.22 -5.93 -6.21
N SER A 97 5.83 -7.05 -5.81
CA SER A 97 6.30 -8.03 -6.78
C SER A 97 5.12 -8.75 -7.47
N PRO A 98 5.07 -8.77 -8.81
CA PRO A 98 4.04 -9.53 -9.52
C PRO A 98 4.27 -11.05 -9.44
N VAL A 99 5.48 -11.48 -9.07
CA VAL A 99 5.88 -12.89 -9.06
C VAL A 99 5.74 -13.47 -7.65
N ARG A 100 5.17 -14.67 -7.52
CA ARG A 100 5.13 -15.43 -6.25
C ARG A 100 6.47 -16.11 -6.01
N GLY A 101 6.96 -16.09 -4.78
CA GLY A 101 8.27 -16.65 -4.41
C GLY A 101 9.45 -15.83 -4.92
N SER A 102 9.25 -14.59 -5.35
CA SER A 102 10.34 -13.68 -5.70
C SER A 102 11.16 -13.28 -4.47
N SER A 103 12.36 -12.74 -4.66
CA SER A 103 13.20 -12.30 -3.55
C SER A 103 12.50 -11.26 -2.66
N VAL A 104 11.74 -10.34 -3.24
CA VAL A 104 10.91 -9.38 -2.49
C VAL A 104 9.84 -10.09 -1.66
N ASP A 105 9.14 -11.07 -2.25
CA ASP A 105 8.11 -11.86 -1.56
C ASP A 105 8.69 -12.61 -0.36
N LEU A 106 9.85 -13.25 -0.54
CA LEU A 106 10.54 -14.01 0.51
C LEU A 106 11.07 -13.12 1.63
N LEU A 107 11.64 -11.95 1.29
CA LEU A 107 12.11 -10.98 2.29
C LEU A 107 10.94 -10.40 3.10
N LEU A 108 9.82 -10.06 2.45
CA LEU A 108 8.62 -9.61 3.16
C LEU A 108 8.02 -10.72 4.03
N ALA A 109 7.99 -11.96 3.55
CA ALA A 109 7.53 -13.10 4.34
C ALA A 109 8.41 -13.33 5.57
N ALA A 110 9.73 -13.18 5.45
CA ALA A 110 10.65 -13.25 6.57
C ALA A 110 10.39 -12.13 7.59
N ALA A 111 10.14 -10.90 7.14
CA ALA A 111 9.74 -9.81 8.02
C ALA A 111 8.40 -10.08 8.73
N CYS A 112 7.40 -10.63 8.02
CA CYS A 112 6.14 -11.05 8.64
C CYS A 112 6.36 -12.10 9.72
N ALA A 113 7.16 -13.13 9.45
CA ALA A 113 7.49 -14.16 10.43
C ALA A 113 8.18 -13.57 11.67
N GLY A 114 9.11 -12.63 11.49
CA GLY A 114 9.77 -11.97 12.62
C GLY A 114 8.84 -11.14 13.50
N ALA A 115 7.83 -10.49 12.90
CA ALA A 115 6.79 -9.79 13.63
C ALA A 115 5.87 -10.73 14.42
N GLU A 116 5.50 -11.87 13.83
CA GLU A 116 4.68 -12.90 14.49
C GLU A 116 5.43 -13.57 15.64
N GLU A 117 6.72 -13.89 15.46
CA GLU A 117 7.61 -14.40 16.51
C GLU A 117 7.72 -13.45 17.71
N ALA A 118 7.54 -12.15 17.49
CA ALA A 118 7.55 -11.11 18.53
C ALA A 118 6.21 -10.95 19.26
N GLY A 119 5.23 -11.81 18.99
CA GLY A 119 3.87 -11.71 19.54
C GLY A 119 2.98 -10.69 18.82
N GLY A 120 3.43 -10.15 17.68
CA GLY A 120 2.62 -9.32 16.80
C GLY A 120 1.74 -10.13 15.85
N ARG A 121 1.03 -9.42 14.98
CA ARG A 121 0.32 -9.98 13.82
C ARG A 121 0.96 -9.44 12.56
N ALA A 122 0.93 -10.21 11.48
CA ALA A 122 1.34 -9.74 10.17
C ALA A 122 0.20 -9.88 9.14
N LEU A 123 0.12 -8.91 8.22
CA LEU A 123 -0.73 -8.99 7.04
C LEU A 123 0.13 -8.75 5.80
N HIS A 124 0.25 -9.78 4.97
CA HIS A 124 1.04 -9.73 3.73
C HIS A 124 0.12 -9.55 2.52
N VAL A 125 0.01 -8.31 2.03
CA VAL A 125 -0.84 -7.95 0.90
C VAL A 125 -0.03 -8.00 -0.39
N ARG A 126 -0.47 -8.82 -1.35
CA ARG A 126 0.12 -8.86 -2.69
C ARG A 126 -0.63 -7.90 -3.61
N CYS A 127 0.02 -6.79 -3.98
CA CYS A 127 -0.61 -5.74 -4.78
C CYS A 127 -1.05 -6.25 -6.16
N ASN A 128 -0.36 -7.26 -6.72
CA ASN A 128 -0.71 -7.87 -8.00
C ASN A 128 -1.98 -8.74 -7.95
N ASP A 129 -2.45 -9.12 -6.76
CA ASP A 129 -3.65 -9.92 -6.60
C ASP A 129 -4.92 -9.04 -6.43
N LEU A 130 -4.76 -7.72 -6.34
CA LEU A 130 -5.86 -6.78 -6.10
C LEU A 130 -6.46 -6.25 -7.40
N ALA A 131 -7.78 -6.23 -7.49
CA ALA A 131 -8.53 -5.56 -8.54
C ALA A 131 -8.81 -4.10 -8.14
N VAL A 132 -7.84 -3.24 -8.42
CA VAL A 132 -7.87 -1.82 -8.02
C VAL A 132 -7.95 -0.94 -9.25
N ARG A 133 -8.85 0.04 -9.26
CA ARG A 133 -8.87 1.06 -10.31
C ARG A 133 -7.79 2.12 -10.05
N PRO A 134 -7.24 2.79 -11.09
CA PRO A 134 -6.35 3.92 -10.89
C PRO A 134 -7.03 5.10 -10.19
N CYS A 135 -6.24 5.85 -9.40
CA CYS A 135 -6.71 7.08 -8.75
C CYS A 135 -7.18 8.09 -9.80
N GLN A 136 -8.30 8.77 -9.55
CA GLN A 136 -8.91 9.74 -10.48
C GLN A 136 -8.83 11.19 -9.96
N ALA A 137 -8.09 11.44 -8.87
CA ALA A 137 -7.94 12.76 -8.26
C ALA A 137 -9.29 13.48 -8.01
N CYS A 138 -10.29 12.75 -7.50
CA CYS A 138 -11.67 13.23 -7.36
C CYS A 138 -11.87 14.43 -6.41
N GLY A 139 -10.82 14.85 -5.68
CA GLY A 139 -10.88 15.96 -4.72
C GLY A 139 -10.92 15.52 -3.25
N PRO A 140 -11.16 16.45 -2.32
CA PRO A 140 -11.02 16.26 -0.88
C PRO A 140 -12.21 15.59 -0.20
N GLU A 141 -13.21 15.09 -0.94
CA GLU A 141 -14.34 14.33 -0.38
C GLU A 141 -14.04 12.82 -0.42
N PRO A 142 -13.45 12.26 0.65
CA PRO A 142 -13.68 10.86 0.95
C PRO A 142 -15.14 10.77 1.45
N THR A 143 -15.95 9.92 0.82
CA THR A 143 -17.16 9.35 1.44
C THR A 143 -16.81 8.77 2.83
N ASP A 144 -17.80 8.48 3.67
CA ASP A 144 -17.57 7.80 4.96
C ASP A 144 -16.55 6.65 4.82
N GLY A 145 -15.33 6.84 5.36
CA GLY A 145 -14.20 5.92 5.16
C GLY A 145 -12.95 6.60 4.59
N CYS A 146 -12.64 6.37 3.30
CA CYS A 146 -11.40 6.81 2.65
C CYS A 146 -11.57 7.20 1.17
N CYS A 147 -12.39 6.48 0.41
CA CYS A 147 -12.55 6.76 -1.02
C CYS A 147 -13.97 6.47 -1.52
N ILE A 148 -14.40 7.22 -2.55
CA ILE A 148 -15.67 7.02 -3.25
C ILE A 148 -15.74 5.73 -4.08
N PHE A 149 -14.58 5.11 -4.34
CA PHE A 149 -14.52 3.85 -5.07
C PHE A 149 -14.20 2.72 -4.10
N HIS A 150 -15.19 1.84 -3.94
CA HIS A 150 -15.13 0.63 -3.14
C HIS A 150 -14.68 -0.53 -4.03
N ASP A 151 -13.41 -0.87 -3.93
CA ASP A 151 -12.75 -1.99 -4.60
C ASP A 151 -11.78 -2.67 -3.60
N ASP A 152 -10.85 -3.49 -4.08
CA ASP A 152 -9.93 -4.22 -3.20
C ASP A 152 -9.00 -3.30 -2.36
N MET A 153 -9.08 -1.97 -2.51
CA MET A 153 -8.45 -1.01 -1.60
C MET A 153 -9.14 -0.91 -0.23
N ASP A 154 -10.43 -1.22 -0.09
CA ASP A 154 -11.14 -1.10 1.19
C ASP A 154 -10.47 -1.88 2.33
N PRO A 155 -10.13 -3.18 2.18
CA PRO A 155 -9.37 -3.90 3.19
C PRO A 155 -7.93 -3.37 3.35
N VAL A 156 -7.32 -2.79 2.30
CA VAL A 156 -5.99 -2.18 2.38
C VAL A 156 -6.03 -0.89 3.21
N TYR A 157 -7.08 -0.07 3.08
CA TYR A 157 -7.27 1.12 3.91
C TYR A 157 -7.48 0.76 5.38
N ALA A 158 -8.30 -0.26 5.66
CA ALA A 158 -8.47 -0.76 7.03
C ALA A 158 -7.14 -1.25 7.62
N ALA A 159 -6.37 -2.02 6.85
CA ALA A 159 -5.05 -2.47 7.28
C ALA A 159 -4.07 -1.32 7.50
N LEU A 160 -4.06 -0.30 6.63
CA LEU A 160 -3.21 0.88 6.79
C LEU A 160 -3.57 1.67 8.04
N ARG A 161 -4.87 1.83 8.33
CA ARG A 161 -5.38 2.49 9.56
C ARG A 161 -4.90 1.78 10.81
N ASP A 162 -5.04 0.46 10.84
CA ASP A 162 -4.83 -0.37 12.03
C ASP A 162 -3.36 -0.84 12.19
N ALA A 163 -2.53 -0.62 11.18
CA ALA A 163 -1.11 -1.00 11.21
C ALA A 163 -0.33 -0.23 12.28
N HIS A 164 0.43 -0.98 13.09
CA HIS A 164 1.47 -0.44 13.97
C HIS A 164 2.74 -0.09 13.19
N ALA A 165 3.05 -0.89 12.17
CA ALA A 165 4.17 -0.65 11.26
C ALA A 165 3.84 -1.08 9.83
N VAL A 166 4.52 -0.48 8.86
CA VAL A 166 4.33 -0.75 7.42
C VAL A 166 5.65 -1.11 6.76
N VAL A 167 5.72 -2.25 6.07
CA VAL A 167 6.87 -2.60 5.22
C VAL A 167 6.40 -2.61 3.78
N VAL A 168 7.10 -1.90 2.92
CA VAL A 168 6.80 -1.86 1.49
C VAL A 168 7.89 -2.65 0.77
N GLY A 169 7.52 -3.53 -0.16
CA GLY A 169 8.46 -4.29 -0.96
C GLY A 169 8.25 -4.07 -2.46
N SER A 170 9.32 -3.87 -3.23
CA SER A 170 9.21 -3.76 -4.69
C SER A 170 10.48 -4.23 -5.41
N PRO A 171 10.36 -4.89 -6.58
CA PRO A 171 11.45 -4.88 -7.55
C PRO A 171 11.59 -3.46 -8.14
N VAL A 172 12.78 -3.15 -8.68
CA VAL A 172 13.00 -1.95 -9.48
C VAL A 172 12.66 -2.22 -10.94
N TYR A 173 11.59 -1.60 -11.45
CA TYR A 173 11.19 -1.65 -12.85
C TYR A 173 11.21 -0.25 -13.44
N PHE A 174 11.97 -0.06 -14.52
CA PHE A 174 12.21 1.25 -15.13
C PHE A 174 12.57 2.32 -14.08
N ASP A 175 13.53 1.99 -13.21
CA ASP A 175 14.07 2.80 -12.10
C ASP A 175 13.08 3.18 -10.99
N ALA A 176 11.82 2.76 -11.11
CA ALA A 176 10.78 3.01 -10.13
C ALA A 176 10.33 1.71 -9.43
N VAL A 177 9.39 1.85 -8.51
CA VAL A 177 8.62 0.72 -7.98
C VAL A 177 7.78 0.07 -9.09
N SER A 178 7.34 -1.16 -8.86
CA SER A 178 6.39 -1.85 -9.73
C SER A 178 5.10 -1.03 -9.96
N ALA A 179 4.47 -1.21 -11.12
CA ALA A 179 3.20 -0.58 -11.44
C ALA A 179 2.08 -1.00 -10.47
N GLN A 180 2.09 -2.26 -10.03
CA GLN A 180 1.15 -2.83 -9.06
C GLN A 180 1.22 -2.10 -7.72
N LEU A 181 2.43 -1.89 -7.19
CA LEU A 181 2.60 -1.13 -5.97
C LEU A 181 2.23 0.34 -6.16
N LYS A 182 2.65 0.94 -7.29
CA LYS A 182 2.37 2.35 -7.58
C LYS A 182 0.87 2.63 -7.65
N LEU A 183 0.08 1.70 -8.17
CA LEU A 183 -1.37 1.75 -8.20
C LEU A 183 -1.97 1.86 -6.79
N VAL A 184 -1.55 1.00 -5.86
CA VAL A 184 -1.98 1.03 -4.44
C VAL A 184 -1.53 2.33 -3.77
N MET A 185 -0.28 2.76 -4.00
CA MET A 185 0.26 4.03 -3.47
C MET A 185 -0.57 5.22 -3.94
N ASP A 186 -0.88 5.31 -5.23
CA ASP A 186 -1.62 6.45 -5.80
C ASP A 186 -3.07 6.49 -5.32
N ARG A 187 -3.65 5.32 -5.02
CA ARG A 187 -4.99 5.21 -4.41
C ARG A 187 -5.02 5.67 -2.96
N CYS A 188 -3.87 5.83 -2.31
CA CYS A 188 -3.77 6.42 -0.97
C CYS A 188 -3.74 7.97 -0.96
N ASN A 189 -3.86 8.63 -2.11
CA ASN A 189 -3.92 10.11 -2.19
C ASN A 189 -5.03 10.72 -1.31
N CYS A 190 -6.10 9.96 -1.05
CA CYS A 190 -7.22 10.36 -0.19
C CYS A 190 -6.90 10.36 1.32
N LEU A 191 -5.78 9.76 1.75
CA LEU A 191 -5.46 9.59 3.18
C LEU A 191 -4.85 10.84 3.81
N THR A 192 -4.34 11.77 3.00
CA THR A 192 -3.84 13.07 3.44
C THR A 192 -4.29 14.16 2.46
N PRO A 193 -5.58 14.54 2.45
CA PRO A 193 -6.10 15.56 1.55
C PRO A 193 -5.48 16.94 1.83
N LEU A 194 -5.36 17.73 0.76
CA LEU A 194 -5.03 19.15 0.82
C LEU A 194 -6.31 19.95 1.06
N LEU A 195 -6.46 20.52 2.23
CA LEU A 195 -7.63 21.32 2.62
C LEU A 195 -7.27 22.80 2.66
N ARG A 196 -8.25 23.67 2.37
CA ARG A 196 -8.13 25.12 2.57
C ARG A 196 -8.36 25.45 4.05
N GLU A 197 -7.48 26.26 4.62
CA GLU A 197 -7.63 26.79 5.97
C GLU A 197 -8.21 28.22 5.95
N PRO A 198 -8.89 28.66 7.02
CA PRO A 198 -9.57 29.96 7.07
C PRO A 198 -8.65 31.19 7.06
N VAL A 199 -7.38 31.05 7.43
CA VAL A 199 -6.45 32.16 7.75
C VAL A 199 -5.23 32.15 6.81
N ASP A 200 -5.43 31.91 5.51
CA ASP A 200 -4.41 31.99 4.45
C ASP A 200 -3.44 30.81 4.27
N GLY A 201 -3.97 29.59 4.25
CA GLY A 201 -3.16 28.40 3.97
C GLY A 201 -3.88 27.29 3.21
N ARG A 202 -3.09 26.46 2.55
CA ARG A 202 -3.48 25.08 2.25
C ARG A 202 -2.66 24.18 3.16
N ALA A 203 -3.31 23.23 3.82
CA ALA A 203 -2.63 22.28 4.68
C ALA A 203 -3.03 20.86 4.33
N PHE A 204 -2.04 19.96 4.40
CA PHE A 204 -2.25 18.53 4.31
C PHE A 204 -2.76 18.00 5.66
N ARG A 205 -3.94 17.39 5.67
CA ARG A 205 -4.58 16.86 6.88
C ARG A 205 -4.65 15.33 6.81
N PRO A 206 -3.75 14.59 7.48
CA PRO A 206 -3.82 13.14 7.54
C PRO A 206 -5.10 12.68 8.23
N LEU A 207 -5.69 11.58 7.74
CA LEU A 207 -6.85 10.97 8.39
C LEU A 207 -6.50 10.30 9.72
N TRP A 208 -5.23 9.93 9.93
CA TRP A 208 -4.79 9.20 11.12
C TRP A 208 -3.52 9.81 11.73
N PRO A 209 -3.28 9.60 13.04
CA PRO A 209 -2.03 9.99 13.68
C PRO A 209 -0.79 9.39 13.02
N ARG A 210 0.33 10.10 13.14
CA ARG A 210 1.62 9.76 12.51
C ARG A 210 2.55 9.09 13.51
N THR A 211 2.17 7.89 13.92
CA THR A 211 2.82 7.15 15.02
C THR A 211 3.61 5.93 14.54
N ARG A 212 3.49 5.58 13.25
CA ARG A 212 3.96 4.31 12.70
C ARG A 212 5.42 4.40 12.24
N ARG A 213 6.08 3.24 12.21
CA ARG A 213 7.39 3.07 11.57
C ARG A 213 7.23 2.36 10.24
N GLY A 214 8.13 2.68 9.32
CA GLY A 214 8.09 2.23 7.94
C GLY A 214 9.45 1.75 7.47
N ALA A 215 9.48 0.71 6.64
CA ALA A 215 10.71 0.23 6.01
C ALA A 215 10.47 -0.14 4.54
N PHE A 216 11.56 -0.18 3.77
CA PHE A 216 11.53 -0.56 2.36
C PHE A 216 12.35 -1.83 2.12
N VAL A 217 11.80 -2.78 1.37
CA VAL A 217 12.49 -3.96 0.85
C VAL A 217 12.59 -3.81 -0.67
N VAL A 218 13.79 -3.88 -1.22
CA VAL A 218 14.00 -3.64 -2.65
C VAL A 218 14.84 -4.73 -3.29
N SER A 219 14.45 -5.16 -4.49
CA SER A 219 15.26 -6.02 -5.35
C SER A 219 15.69 -5.22 -6.57
N CYS A 220 16.99 -5.15 -6.84
CA CYS A 220 17.55 -4.34 -7.93
C CYS A 220 18.82 -4.95 -8.51
N GLY A 221 19.18 -4.52 -9.71
CA GLY A 221 20.43 -4.92 -10.34
C GLY A 221 21.65 -4.32 -9.64
N GLU A 222 22.78 -5.04 -9.58
CA GLU A 222 24.03 -4.56 -8.93
C GLU A 222 24.51 -3.18 -9.41
N ARG A 223 24.28 -2.86 -10.69
CA ARG A 223 24.71 -1.60 -11.31
C ARG A 223 23.66 -0.50 -11.27
N ARG A 224 22.45 -0.80 -10.79
CA ARG A 224 21.33 0.14 -10.81
C ARG A 224 21.08 0.68 -9.42
N ARG A 225 21.08 2.00 -9.31
CA ARG A 225 20.62 2.67 -8.09
C ARG A 225 19.10 2.62 -8.03
N TYR A 226 18.56 2.40 -6.84
CA TYR A 226 17.12 2.37 -6.56
C TYR A 226 16.65 3.70 -5.96
N ASP A 227 17.41 4.78 -6.15
CA ASP A 227 17.16 6.10 -5.53
C ASP A 227 15.75 6.63 -5.82
N LEU A 228 15.27 6.47 -7.06
CA LEU A 228 13.94 6.92 -7.47
C LEU A 228 12.84 6.07 -6.82
N ALA A 229 13.00 4.74 -6.81
CA ALA A 229 12.09 3.83 -6.13
C ALA A 229 12.04 4.14 -4.61
N GLU A 230 13.19 4.31 -3.96
CA GLU A 230 13.28 4.65 -2.55
C GLU A 230 12.65 6.02 -2.27
N ARG A 231 12.93 7.04 -3.07
CA ARG A 231 12.33 8.37 -2.91
C ARG A 231 10.80 8.30 -2.99
N SER A 232 10.28 7.49 -3.92
CA SER A 232 8.83 7.28 -4.06
C SER A 232 8.23 6.60 -2.82
N VAL A 233 8.90 5.58 -2.27
CA VAL A 233 8.46 4.87 -1.07
C VAL A 233 8.57 5.72 0.19
N ARG A 234 9.65 6.49 0.36
CA ARG A 234 9.81 7.46 1.45
C ARG A 234 8.66 8.48 1.45
N GLY A 235 8.31 9.00 0.27
CA GLY A 235 7.16 9.88 0.09
C GLY A 235 5.86 9.19 0.51
N PHE A 236 5.61 7.97 0.00
CA PHE A 236 4.43 7.20 0.36
C PHE A 236 4.31 6.96 1.87
N LEU A 237 5.38 6.47 2.53
CA LEU A 237 5.40 6.25 3.97
C LEU A 237 5.07 7.53 4.75
N LYS A 238 5.66 8.67 4.38
CA LYS A 238 5.31 9.99 4.94
C LYS A 238 3.80 10.27 4.85
N TRP A 239 3.21 10.06 3.67
CA TRP A 239 1.80 10.37 3.40
C TRP A 239 0.81 9.40 4.06
N VAL A 240 1.23 8.17 4.35
CA VAL A 240 0.45 7.21 5.15
C VAL A 240 0.80 7.25 6.63
N GLY A 241 1.56 8.25 7.09
CA GLY A 241 1.86 8.47 8.50
C GLY A 241 2.80 7.45 9.13
N ALA A 242 3.75 6.94 8.34
CA ALA A 242 4.84 6.08 8.77
C ALA A 242 6.21 6.76 8.56
N ARG A 243 7.04 6.77 9.61
CA ARG A 243 8.42 7.28 9.53
C ARG A 243 9.31 6.23 8.90
N TRP A 244 10.03 6.60 7.84
CA TRP A 244 11.03 5.72 7.26
C TRP A 244 12.18 5.47 8.23
N GLU A 245 12.52 4.19 8.47
CA GLU A 245 13.66 3.78 9.30
C GLU A 245 14.83 3.29 8.46
N GLU A 246 14.57 2.40 7.49
CA GLU A 246 15.64 1.78 6.70
C GLU A 246 15.15 1.20 5.36
N THR A 247 16.14 0.84 4.54
CA THR A 247 15.97 0.08 3.30
C THR A 247 16.79 -1.21 3.36
N LEU A 248 16.16 -2.35 3.10
CA LEU A 248 16.80 -3.65 2.91
C LEU A 248 16.88 -3.96 1.42
N ALA A 249 18.07 -3.86 0.85
CA ALA A 249 18.29 -4.07 -0.58
C ALA A 249 18.89 -5.45 -0.87
N TRP A 250 18.23 -6.19 -1.78
CA TRP A 250 18.79 -7.34 -2.48
C TRP A 250 19.32 -6.87 -3.84
N GLN A 251 20.65 -6.73 -3.93
CA GLN A 251 21.36 -6.38 -5.16
C GLN A 251 21.89 -7.67 -5.78
N HIS A 252 21.56 -7.91 -7.05
CA HIS A 252 21.91 -9.13 -7.75
C HIS A 252 22.08 -8.88 -9.25
N ASP A 253 22.75 -9.80 -9.94
CA ASP A 253 22.93 -9.79 -11.40
C ASP A 253 22.20 -10.96 -12.10
N ASP A 254 21.51 -11.81 -11.33
CA ASP A 254 20.76 -12.96 -11.81
C ASP A 254 19.28 -12.64 -12.15
N ASN A 255 18.62 -13.57 -12.85
CA ASN A 255 17.16 -13.55 -13.12
C ASN A 255 16.43 -14.74 -12.47
N VAL A 256 17.03 -15.36 -11.45
CA VAL A 256 16.50 -16.55 -10.77
C VAL A 256 15.45 -16.11 -9.75
N CYS A 257 14.23 -16.64 -9.91
CA CYS A 257 13.15 -16.34 -8.98
C CYS A 257 13.54 -16.79 -7.56
N GLY A 258 13.52 -15.84 -6.62
CA GLY A 258 13.81 -16.12 -5.21
C GLY A 258 15.29 -16.37 -4.92
N SER A 259 16.21 -15.91 -5.76
CA SER A 259 17.67 -16.13 -5.59
C SER A 259 18.23 -15.69 -4.24
N VAL A 260 17.53 -14.80 -3.53
CA VAL A 260 17.87 -14.37 -2.16
C VAL A 260 17.98 -15.51 -1.15
N VAL A 261 17.41 -16.70 -1.42
CA VAL A 261 17.58 -17.88 -0.56
C VAL A 261 19.05 -18.30 -0.40
N THR A 262 19.91 -17.89 -1.32
CA THR A 262 21.36 -18.11 -1.23
C THR A 262 22.04 -17.19 -0.21
N HIS A 263 21.32 -16.18 0.31
CA HIS A 263 21.78 -15.18 1.27
C HIS A 263 20.95 -15.25 2.56
N PRO A 264 21.18 -16.30 3.40
CA PRO A 264 20.41 -16.52 4.63
C PRO A 264 20.58 -15.38 5.65
N ASP A 265 21.69 -14.65 5.60
CA ASP A 265 21.94 -13.45 6.40
C ASP A 265 20.93 -12.33 6.06
N LEU A 266 20.60 -12.14 4.79
CA LEU A 266 19.65 -11.13 4.37
C LEU A 266 18.21 -11.48 4.77
N LEU A 267 17.86 -12.77 4.70
CA LEU A 267 16.59 -13.28 5.24
C LEU A 267 16.51 -13.13 6.77
N ALA A 268 17.62 -13.37 7.49
CA ALA A 268 17.69 -13.15 8.93
C ALA A 268 17.54 -11.66 9.29
N ARG A 269 18.15 -10.76 8.50
CA ARG A 269 17.97 -9.30 8.65
C ARG A 269 16.53 -8.87 8.40
N ALA A 270 15.86 -9.42 7.39
CA ALA A 270 14.45 -9.16 7.13
C ALA A 270 13.56 -9.61 8.30
N ARG A 271 13.83 -10.80 8.86
CA ARG A 271 13.15 -11.29 10.07
C ARG A 271 13.38 -10.38 11.27
N ALA A 272 14.63 -9.97 11.51
CA ALA A 272 14.98 -9.05 12.60
C ALA A 272 14.32 -7.67 12.43
N LEU A 273 14.19 -7.18 11.19
CA LEU A 273 13.46 -5.94 10.88
C LEU A 273 11.99 -6.05 11.29
N GLY A 274 11.31 -7.12 10.91
CA GLY A 274 9.90 -7.35 11.29
C GLY A 274 9.68 -7.38 12.79
N ARG A 275 10.54 -8.10 13.52
CA ARG A 275 10.55 -8.13 14.99
C ARG A 275 10.69 -6.74 15.59
N ARG A 276 11.75 -6.01 15.19
CA ARG A 276 12.04 -4.66 15.69
C ARG A 276 10.90 -3.68 15.44
N LEU A 277 10.26 -3.72 14.27
CA LEU A 277 9.16 -2.82 13.92
C LEU A 277 7.94 -3.00 14.84
N VAL A 278 7.64 -4.25 15.22
CA VAL A 278 6.53 -4.57 16.14
C VAL A 278 6.87 -4.26 17.59
N GLU A 279 8.09 -4.56 18.04
CA GLU A 279 8.51 -4.31 19.43
C GLU A 279 8.66 -2.81 19.73
N SER A 280 9.09 -2.03 18.74
CA SER A 280 9.29 -0.60 18.90
C SER A 280 8.02 0.12 19.34
N PRO A 281 8.09 1.03 20.33
CA PRO A 281 6.93 1.82 20.73
C PRO A 281 6.48 2.73 19.56
N PRO A 282 5.19 3.11 19.55
CA PRO A 282 4.69 4.15 18.64
C PRO A 282 5.51 5.43 18.77
N LEU A 283 5.63 6.18 17.68
CA LEU A 283 6.29 7.49 17.69
C LEU A 283 5.41 8.50 18.43
N GLU A 284 6.00 9.20 19.40
CA GLU A 284 5.29 10.17 20.25
C GLU A 284 5.25 11.59 19.64
N ASP A 285 6.23 11.92 18.80
CA ASP A 285 6.36 13.25 18.19
C ASP A 285 6.02 13.22 16.69
N PRO A 286 5.02 13.97 16.20
CA PRO A 286 4.73 14.11 14.78
C PRO A 286 5.71 15.03 14.00
N ALA A 287 6.68 15.68 14.65
CA ALA A 287 7.60 16.65 14.03
C ALA A 287 8.64 16.05 13.06
N TRP A 288 8.73 14.73 12.89
CA TRP A 288 9.61 14.09 11.91
C TRP A 288 9.16 14.25 10.45
N LEU A 289 8.08 14.98 10.20
CA LEU A 289 7.68 15.36 8.87
C LEU A 289 8.51 16.58 8.45
N PRO A 290 9.29 16.50 7.37
CA PRO A 290 9.80 17.71 6.78
C PRO A 290 8.60 18.58 6.33
N SER A 291 8.68 19.87 6.63
CA SER A 291 7.79 20.92 6.15
C SER A 291 7.60 20.89 4.63
#